data_AF-A0A4R5VGZ2-F1
#
_entry.id   AF-A0A4R5VGZ2-F1
#
_cell.length_a   1.000
_cell.length_b   1.000
_cell.length_c   1.000
_cell.angle_alpha   90.00
_cell.angle_beta   90.00
_cell.angle_gamma   90.00
#
_symmetry.space_group_name_H-M   'P 1'
#
loop_
_entity.id
_entity.type
_entity.pdbx_description
1 polymer ?
#
loop_
_entity_poly.entity_id
_entity_poly.type
_entity_poly.pdbx_seq_one_letter_code
_entity_poly.pdbx_strand_id
1 'polypeptide(L)'
;MRETGKNVVLFEGIRPVGRFDVKQFEMHKTKLCHKVFLDAADEDYATARYAWRARLANAFCWSAGQAIEKYTKCALLLNGGSANFSHGFSPHFKKLQSICGNLIADSIEKPEDLDLIEGTEGEFPEGTFDAIKRFEENGQSKQRYREAGHYVRPYDIHKLDALCINIRQVCVSLNELREDGLTWKEYLTQNPKTLVGFGRLQKSERRHFPEMNDALCSGNFQFFKEPPGPFPSIWFSWQESAILSLPIDDRNYLEALDWLTRNSKMDKEKVGQFLLEVYNK
;
A
#
# COMPACT_ATOMS: atom_id res chain seq x y z
N MET A 1 25.85 -38.52 -2.39
CA MET A 1 26.90 -37.49 -2.56
C MET A 1 26.54 -36.31 -1.67
N ARG A 2 27.41 -35.97 -0.71
CA ARG A 2 27.22 -34.85 0.21
C ARG A 2 27.54 -33.57 -0.55
N GLU A 3 26.54 -32.76 -0.89
CA GLU A 3 26.80 -31.40 -1.39
C GLU A 3 27.42 -30.59 -0.25
N THR A 4 28.67 -30.22 -0.49
CA THR A 4 29.52 -29.39 0.33
C THR A 4 28.92 -28.01 0.50
N GLY A 5 28.95 -27.52 1.74
CA GLY A 5 28.39 -26.24 2.14
C GLY A 5 28.90 -25.10 1.26
N LYS A 6 27.98 -24.45 0.55
CA LYS A 6 28.19 -23.09 0.08
C LYS A 6 28.45 -22.23 1.32
N ASN A 7 29.66 -21.70 1.43
CA ASN A 7 29.98 -20.63 2.37
C ASN A 7 28.98 -19.50 2.12
N VAL A 8 27.97 -19.40 2.97
CA VAL A 8 27.11 -18.22 3.03
C VAL A 8 28.02 -17.11 3.55
N VAL A 9 28.41 -16.18 2.69
CA VAL A 9 29.09 -14.96 3.10
C VAL A 9 28.08 -14.19 3.94
N LEU A 10 28.19 -14.34 5.26
CA LEU A 10 27.43 -13.58 6.22
C LEU A 10 28.02 -12.17 6.28
N PHE A 11 27.16 -11.18 6.54
CA PHE A 11 27.51 -9.79 6.81
C PHE A 11 28.87 -9.69 7.54
N GLU A 12 29.77 -8.84 7.03
CA GLU A 12 31.13 -8.73 7.56
C GLU A 12 31.13 -8.58 9.09
N GLY A 13 31.89 -9.46 9.76
CA GLY A 13 32.04 -9.44 11.22
C GLY A 13 31.05 -10.31 12.01
N ILE A 14 30.01 -10.88 11.39
CA ILE A 14 29.06 -11.77 12.08
C ILE A 14 29.43 -13.23 11.83
N ARG A 15 29.88 -13.94 12.87
CA ARG A 15 30.11 -15.40 12.79
C ARG A 15 28.79 -16.15 12.99
N PRO A 16 28.39 -17.05 12.08
CA PRO A 16 27.23 -17.89 12.31
C PRO A 16 27.47 -18.79 13.52
N VAL A 17 26.45 -18.94 14.35
CA VAL A 17 26.44 -19.89 15.47
C VAL A 17 25.59 -21.09 15.07
N GLY A 18 26.12 -22.30 15.19
CA GLY A 18 25.40 -23.53 14.92
C GLY A 18 25.42 -24.00 13.46
N ARG A 19 24.77 -25.14 13.20
CA ARG A 19 24.64 -25.74 11.86
C ARG A 19 23.45 -25.12 11.13
N PHE A 20 23.61 -24.87 9.84
CA PHE A 20 22.50 -24.45 8.99
C PHE A 20 21.42 -25.54 8.89
N ASP A 21 20.18 -25.16 9.19
CA ASP A 21 18.99 -26.00 9.09
C ASP A 21 18.00 -25.31 8.14
N VAL A 22 17.65 -25.98 7.04
CA VAL A 22 16.79 -25.42 5.99
C VAL A 22 15.40 -25.08 6.51
N LYS A 23 14.84 -25.92 7.40
CA LYS A 23 13.51 -25.72 7.95
C LYS A 23 13.49 -24.51 8.89
N GLN A 24 14.51 -24.37 9.73
CA GLN A 24 14.66 -23.17 10.57
C GLN A 24 14.90 -21.92 9.73
N PHE A 25 15.68 -22.01 8.66
CA PHE A 25 15.91 -20.89 7.75
C PHE A 25 14.60 -20.40 7.12
N GLU A 26 13.79 -21.28 6.52
CA GLU A 26 12.52 -20.89 5.92
C GLU A 26 11.55 -20.32 6.97
N MET A 27 11.49 -20.91 8.16
CA MET A 27 10.71 -20.36 9.27
C MET A 27 11.16 -18.94 9.64
N HIS A 28 12.47 -18.69 9.79
CA HIS A 28 13.00 -17.37 10.10
C HIS A 28 12.78 -16.37 8.95
N LYS A 29 12.94 -16.81 7.70
CA LYS A 29 12.65 -16.02 6.49
C LYS A 29 11.21 -15.51 6.52
N THR A 30 10.24 -16.41 6.74
CA THR A 30 8.83 -16.05 6.82
C THR A 30 8.54 -15.09 7.97
N LYS A 31 9.04 -15.40 9.17
CA LYS A 31 8.87 -14.53 10.35
C LYS A 31 9.44 -13.13 10.13
N LEU A 32 10.63 -13.01 9.53
CA LEU A 32 11.25 -11.73 9.22
C LEU A 32 10.45 -10.96 8.17
N CYS A 33 10.01 -11.63 7.10
CA CYS A 33 9.16 -10.99 6.08
C CYS A 33 7.85 -10.47 6.68
N HIS A 34 7.23 -11.24 7.59
CA HIS A 34 6.04 -10.79 8.30
C HIS A 34 6.34 -9.61 9.21
N LYS A 35 7.38 -9.68 10.04
CA LYS A 35 7.70 -8.60 10.98
C LYS A 35 8.10 -7.30 10.30
N VAL A 36 8.91 -7.36 9.25
CA VAL A 36 9.46 -6.17 8.58
C VAL A 36 8.45 -5.54 7.63
N PHE A 37 7.68 -6.35 6.92
CA PHE A 37 6.80 -5.85 5.86
C PHE A 37 5.33 -5.98 6.22
N LEU A 38 4.86 -7.17 6.62
CA LEU A 38 3.44 -7.37 6.87
C LEU A 38 2.94 -6.58 8.07
N ASP A 39 3.58 -6.69 9.24
CA ASP A 39 3.14 -6.00 10.45
C ASP A 39 3.19 -4.47 10.25
N ALA A 40 4.20 -3.97 9.53
CA ALA A 40 4.29 -2.56 9.15
C ALA A 40 3.21 -2.15 8.13
N ALA A 41 2.85 -3.02 7.19
CA ALA A 41 1.77 -2.78 6.24
C ALA A 41 0.39 -2.77 6.93
N ASP A 42 0.18 -3.66 7.90
CA ASP A 42 -1.02 -3.70 8.75
C ASP A 42 -1.19 -2.35 9.49
N GLU A 43 -0.09 -1.78 10.02
CA GLU A 43 -0.07 -0.47 10.69
C GLU A 43 -0.36 0.69 9.73
N ASP A 44 0.27 0.72 8.55
CA ASP A 44 0.02 1.75 7.54
C ASP A 44 -1.42 1.68 7.03
N TYR A 45 -1.94 0.47 6.81
CA TYR A 45 -3.31 0.28 6.38
C TYR A 45 -4.29 0.82 7.43
N ALA A 46 -4.12 0.45 8.71
CA ALA A 46 -4.94 1.00 9.78
C ALA A 46 -4.83 2.54 9.84
N THR A 47 -3.62 3.07 9.71
CA THR A 47 -3.37 4.53 9.66
C THR A 47 -4.10 5.20 8.51
N ALA A 48 -4.11 4.59 7.32
CA ALA A 48 -4.85 5.11 6.16
C ALA A 48 -6.34 5.19 6.46
N ARG A 49 -6.95 4.15 7.07
CA ARG A 49 -8.36 4.18 7.46
C ARG A 49 -8.66 5.28 8.46
N TYR A 50 -7.81 5.46 9.48
CA TYR A 50 -7.96 6.57 10.44
C TYR A 50 -7.82 7.93 9.77
N ALA A 51 -6.85 8.11 8.89
CA ALA A 51 -6.64 9.34 8.15
C ALA A 51 -7.83 9.68 7.25
N TRP A 52 -8.41 8.67 6.59
CA TRP A 52 -9.65 8.82 5.81
C TRP A 52 -10.79 9.36 6.69
N ARG A 53 -11.04 8.74 7.85
CA ARG A 53 -12.06 9.20 8.81
C ARG A 53 -11.86 10.62 9.27
N ALA A 54 -10.61 10.98 9.54
CA ALA A 54 -10.23 12.29 9.99
C ALA A 54 -10.17 13.32 8.85
N ARG A 55 -10.52 12.95 7.61
CA ARG A 55 -10.45 13.79 6.41
C ARG A 55 -9.03 14.33 6.13
N LEU A 56 -8.01 13.56 6.52
CA LEU A 56 -6.59 13.88 6.31
C LEU A 56 -6.11 13.25 5.00
N ALA A 57 -6.55 13.78 3.87
CA ALA A 57 -6.36 13.16 2.55
C ALA A 57 -4.88 12.87 2.21
N ASN A 58 -3.95 13.80 2.48
CA ASN A 58 -2.51 13.57 2.29
C ASN A 58 -1.97 12.39 3.13
N ALA A 59 -2.41 12.29 4.39
CA ALA A 59 -2.01 11.20 5.27
C ALA A 59 -2.63 9.87 4.82
N PHE A 60 -3.88 9.89 4.35
CA PHE A 60 -4.53 8.73 3.73
C PHE A 60 -3.74 8.25 2.52
N CYS A 61 -3.47 9.12 1.54
CA CYS A 61 -2.75 8.77 0.32
C CYS A 61 -1.37 8.18 0.61
N TRP A 62 -0.62 8.82 1.51
CA TRP A 62 0.70 8.35 1.91
C TRP A 62 0.64 6.95 2.54
N SER A 63 -0.18 6.79 3.58
CA SER A 63 -0.28 5.52 4.30
C SER A 63 -0.88 4.41 3.43
N ALA A 64 -1.84 4.71 2.55
CA ALA A 64 -2.39 3.77 1.59
C ALA A 64 -1.32 3.24 0.62
N GLY A 65 -0.52 4.14 0.04
CA GLY A 65 0.59 3.76 -0.83
C GLY A 65 1.64 2.91 -0.11
N GLN A 66 2.01 3.28 1.13
CA GLN A 66 2.96 2.52 1.94
C GLN A 66 2.46 1.12 2.32
N ALA A 67 1.18 0.98 2.67
CA ALA A 67 0.58 -0.31 2.98
C ALA A 67 0.65 -1.25 1.77
N ILE A 68 0.18 -0.79 0.60
CA ILE A 68 0.20 -1.57 -0.64
C ILE A 68 1.64 -1.97 -1.02
N GLU A 69 2.59 -1.02 -0.94
CA GLU A 69 3.99 -1.29 -1.23
C GLU A 69 4.56 -2.40 -0.35
N LYS A 70 4.34 -2.31 0.96
CA LYS A 70 4.88 -3.27 1.94
C LYS A 70 4.21 -4.64 1.86
N TYR A 71 2.89 -4.71 1.68
CA TYR A 71 2.21 -5.97 1.39
C TYR A 71 2.78 -6.62 0.11
N THR A 72 2.95 -5.83 -0.96
CA THR A 72 3.52 -6.33 -2.23
C THR A 72 4.94 -6.87 -2.04
N LYS A 73 5.80 -6.17 -1.27
CA LYS A 73 7.14 -6.64 -0.92
C LYS A 73 7.10 -7.96 -0.15
N CYS A 74 6.24 -8.05 0.86
CA CYS A 74 6.08 -9.25 1.67
C CYS A 74 5.69 -10.46 0.79
N ALA A 75 4.61 -10.31 0.03
CA ALA A 75 4.09 -11.36 -0.84
C ALA A 75 5.11 -11.78 -1.91
N LEU A 76 5.84 -10.83 -2.51
CA LEU A 76 6.89 -11.16 -3.49
C LEU A 76 8.02 -11.96 -2.84
N LEU A 77 8.57 -11.52 -1.70
CA LEU A 77 9.70 -12.20 -1.06
C LEU A 77 9.36 -13.63 -0.63
N LEU A 78 8.14 -13.84 -0.13
CA LEU A 78 7.67 -15.18 0.26
C LEU A 78 7.46 -16.10 -0.94
N ASN A 79 7.19 -15.55 -2.12
CA ASN A 79 6.87 -16.30 -3.33
C ASN A 79 7.98 -16.24 -4.41
N GLY A 80 9.23 -16.03 -4.01
CA GLY A 80 10.40 -16.13 -4.89
C GLY A 80 10.66 -14.89 -5.76
N GLY A 81 9.97 -13.79 -5.50
CA GLY A 81 10.20 -12.48 -6.10
C GLY A 81 11.31 -11.67 -5.42
N SER A 82 11.55 -10.46 -5.94
CA SER A 82 12.46 -9.46 -5.35
C SER A 82 11.66 -8.25 -4.89
N ALA A 83 12.09 -7.65 -3.78
CA ALA A 83 11.50 -6.45 -3.18
C ALA A 83 12.32 -5.17 -3.44
N ASN A 84 13.28 -5.20 -4.37
CA ASN A 84 14.12 -4.05 -4.72
C ASN A 84 13.37 -3.09 -5.64
N PHE A 85 12.54 -2.22 -5.08
CA PHE A 85 11.71 -1.29 -5.83
C PHE A 85 12.52 -0.02 -6.13
N SER A 86 12.94 0.18 -7.38
CA SER A 86 13.66 1.40 -7.81
C SER A 86 12.77 2.45 -8.46
N HIS A 87 11.63 2.05 -9.06
CA HIS A 87 10.77 2.92 -9.88
C HIS A 87 9.28 2.79 -9.52
N GLY A 88 8.96 2.72 -8.22
CA GLY A 88 7.59 2.45 -7.75
C GLY A 88 7.30 0.95 -7.58
N PHE A 89 6.19 0.66 -6.92
CA PHE A 89 5.65 -0.67 -6.66
C PHE A 89 4.70 -1.19 -7.74
N SER A 90 4.13 -0.37 -8.64
CA SER A 90 3.18 -0.85 -9.64
C SER A 90 3.74 -1.94 -10.58
N PRO A 91 4.98 -1.87 -11.11
CA PRO A 91 5.52 -2.97 -11.93
C PRO A 91 5.74 -4.25 -11.12
N HIS A 92 6.07 -4.10 -9.85
CA HIS A 92 6.28 -5.20 -8.91
C HIS A 92 4.96 -5.88 -8.55
N PHE A 93 3.88 -5.12 -8.42
CA PHE A 93 2.54 -5.65 -8.26
C PHE A 93 2.11 -6.49 -9.47
N LYS A 94 2.40 -6.06 -10.70
CA LYS A 94 2.10 -6.86 -11.90
C LYS A 94 2.87 -8.19 -11.91
N LYS A 95 4.12 -8.17 -11.44
CA LYS A 95 4.89 -9.41 -11.22
C LYS A 95 4.25 -10.29 -10.14
N LEU A 96 3.77 -9.71 -9.05
CA LEU A 96 3.06 -10.44 -8.00
C LEU A 96 1.80 -11.12 -8.57
N GLN A 97 0.96 -10.40 -9.34
CA GLN A 97 -0.21 -10.98 -10.00
C GLN A 97 0.18 -12.18 -10.89
N SER A 98 1.28 -12.11 -11.63
CA SER A 98 1.75 -13.24 -12.45
C SER A 98 2.12 -14.49 -11.63
N ILE A 99 2.58 -14.32 -10.40
CA ILE A 99 2.94 -15.42 -9.48
C ILE A 99 1.69 -15.99 -8.81
N CYS A 100 0.82 -15.10 -8.34
CA CYS A 100 -0.40 -15.45 -7.62
C CYS A 100 -1.51 -15.98 -8.54
N GLY A 101 -1.48 -15.65 -9.83
CA GLY A 101 -2.54 -15.98 -10.78
C GLY A 101 -3.86 -15.33 -10.35
N ASN A 102 -4.93 -16.12 -10.41
CA ASN A 102 -6.30 -15.69 -10.08
C ASN A 102 -6.56 -15.46 -8.58
N LEU A 103 -5.57 -15.65 -7.70
CA LEU A 103 -5.71 -15.31 -6.27
C LEU A 103 -5.82 -13.81 -6.02
N ILE A 104 -5.35 -12.98 -6.95
CA ILE A 104 -5.56 -11.53 -6.93
C ILE A 104 -6.44 -11.20 -8.12
N ALA A 105 -7.64 -10.68 -7.87
CA ALA A 105 -8.57 -10.30 -8.93
C ALA A 105 -8.00 -9.19 -9.82
N ASP A 106 -8.30 -9.23 -11.12
CA ASP A 106 -7.90 -8.20 -12.08
C ASP A 106 -8.75 -6.94 -12.00
N SER A 107 -9.91 -7.03 -11.34
CA SER A 107 -10.88 -5.96 -11.17
C SER A 107 -11.31 -5.88 -9.69
N ILE A 108 -11.50 -4.66 -9.22
CA ILE A 108 -12.12 -4.34 -7.93
C ILE A 108 -13.60 -4.11 -8.19
N GLU A 109 -14.40 -5.06 -7.76
CA GLU A 109 -15.86 -5.02 -7.89
C GLU A 109 -16.51 -4.17 -6.80
N LYS A 110 -17.70 -3.66 -7.10
CA LYS A 110 -18.54 -3.01 -6.11
C LYS A 110 -18.92 -4.04 -5.03
N PRO A 111 -18.75 -3.73 -3.74
CA PRO A 111 -19.27 -4.57 -2.67
C PRO A 111 -20.79 -4.70 -2.74
N GLU A 112 -21.31 -5.88 -2.40
CA GLU A 112 -22.76 -6.17 -2.44
C GLU A 112 -23.56 -5.17 -1.59
N ASP A 113 -23.11 -4.95 -0.35
CA ASP A 113 -23.79 -4.10 0.64
C ASP A 113 -23.43 -2.60 0.55
N LEU A 114 -22.73 -2.16 -0.50
CA LEU A 114 -22.36 -0.75 -0.69
C LEU A 114 -23.36 -0.03 -1.58
N ASP A 115 -24.05 0.95 -1.00
CA ASP A 115 -24.88 1.90 -1.74
C ASP A 115 -24.01 2.96 -2.40
N LEU A 116 -24.29 3.24 -3.68
CA LEU A 116 -23.59 4.30 -4.40
C LEU A 116 -24.34 5.62 -4.29
N ILE A 117 -23.60 6.70 -4.12
CA ILE A 117 -24.07 8.07 -4.32
C ILE A 117 -24.44 8.24 -5.80
N GLU A 118 -25.59 8.87 -6.06
CA GLU A 118 -26.04 9.21 -7.41
C GLU A 118 -24.94 9.95 -8.21
N GLY A 119 -24.70 9.54 -9.44
CA GLY A 119 -23.66 10.11 -10.31
C GLY A 119 -22.27 9.54 -10.09
N THR A 120 -22.12 8.51 -9.25
CA THR A 120 -20.85 7.79 -9.01
C THR A 120 -20.85 6.35 -9.49
N GLU A 121 -21.81 5.98 -10.34
CA GLU A 121 -21.99 4.62 -10.86
C GLU A 121 -20.78 4.15 -11.69
N GLY A 122 -19.99 5.08 -12.24
CA GLY A 122 -18.76 4.79 -12.97
C GLY A 122 -17.52 4.54 -12.11
N GLU A 123 -17.62 4.61 -10.78
CA GLU A 123 -16.48 4.36 -9.88
C GLU A 123 -16.13 2.87 -9.76
N PHE A 124 -17.07 1.99 -10.05
CA PHE A 124 -16.89 0.54 -10.06
C PHE A 124 -17.44 -0.08 -11.35
N PRO A 125 -16.86 -1.19 -11.84
CA PRO A 125 -15.59 -1.76 -11.39
C PRO A 125 -14.37 -0.88 -11.76
N GLU A 126 -13.27 -1.01 -11.03
CA GLU A 126 -11.97 -0.42 -11.40
C GLU A 126 -10.93 -1.52 -11.59
N GLY A 127 -10.14 -1.45 -12.66
CA GLY A 127 -9.03 -2.38 -12.88
C GLY A 127 -8.04 -2.32 -11.71
N THR A 128 -7.71 -3.47 -11.12
CA THR A 128 -6.82 -3.58 -9.96
C THR A 128 -5.49 -2.87 -10.20
N PHE A 129 -4.92 -3.03 -11.40
CA PHE A 129 -3.66 -2.38 -11.76
C PHE A 129 -3.79 -0.85 -11.88
N ASP A 130 -4.92 -0.34 -12.35
CA ASP A 130 -5.17 1.09 -12.46
C ASP A 130 -5.33 1.73 -11.08
N ALA A 131 -6.04 1.05 -10.17
CA ALA A 131 -6.13 1.46 -8.78
C ALA A 131 -4.73 1.47 -8.11
N ILE A 132 -3.91 0.44 -8.35
CA ILE A 132 -2.53 0.37 -7.83
C ILE A 132 -1.68 1.54 -8.31
N LYS A 133 -1.70 1.88 -9.61
CA LYS A 133 -0.99 3.06 -10.13
C LYS A 133 -1.46 4.35 -9.46
N ARG A 134 -2.76 4.49 -9.28
CA ARG A 134 -3.34 5.69 -8.67
C ARG A 134 -2.93 5.84 -7.22
N PHE A 135 -2.95 4.77 -6.42
CA PHE A 135 -2.41 4.79 -5.06
C PHE A 135 -0.90 5.06 -5.01
N GLU A 136 -0.13 4.55 -5.99
CA GLU A 136 1.29 4.84 -6.13
C GLU A 136 1.54 6.33 -6.40
N GLU A 137 0.82 6.92 -7.35
CA GLU A 137 0.93 8.34 -7.73
C GLU A 137 0.54 9.27 -6.58
N ASN A 138 -0.55 8.94 -5.87
CA ASN A 138 -1.01 9.68 -4.71
C ASN A 138 -0.07 9.49 -3.48
N GLY A 139 0.62 8.36 -3.38
CA GLY A 139 1.52 8.03 -2.28
C GLY A 139 2.95 8.58 -2.41
N GLN A 140 3.26 9.35 -3.47
CA GLN A 140 4.61 9.88 -3.70
C GLN A 140 5.01 10.96 -2.68
N SER A 141 6.31 11.09 -2.40
CA SER A 141 6.85 12.10 -1.47
C SER A 141 6.43 13.53 -1.82
N LYS A 142 6.34 13.86 -3.12
CA LYS A 142 5.90 15.17 -3.60
C LYS A 142 4.46 15.52 -3.16
N GLN A 143 3.59 14.52 -3.06
CA GLN A 143 2.21 14.70 -2.58
C GLN A 143 2.19 14.98 -1.08
N ARG A 144 3.07 14.32 -0.32
CA ARG A 144 3.22 14.54 1.12
C ARG A 144 3.63 15.98 1.46
N TYR A 145 4.53 16.57 0.66
CA TYR A 145 4.96 17.96 0.84
C TYR A 145 4.05 18.99 0.14
N ARG A 146 2.91 18.55 -0.41
CA ARG A 146 1.96 19.40 -1.13
C ARG A 146 2.60 20.17 -2.30
N GLU A 147 3.67 19.62 -2.85
CA GLU A 147 4.32 20.11 -4.07
C GLU A 147 3.46 19.78 -5.29
N ALA A 148 2.60 18.75 -5.18
CA ALA A 148 1.60 18.40 -6.16
C ALA A 148 0.23 18.18 -5.50
N GLY A 149 -0.82 18.21 -6.32
CA GLY A 149 -2.17 17.85 -5.93
C GLY A 149 -2.39 16.33 -5.96
N HIS A 150 -3.26 15.83 -5.08
CA HIS A 150 -3.72 14.44 -5.10
C HIS A 150 -5.16 14.37 -5.58
N TYR A 151 -5.49 13.26 -6.25
CA TYR A 151 -6.85 12.98 -6.67
C TYR A 151 -7.42 11.81 -5.88
N VAL A 152 -8.22 12.14 -4.86
CA VAL A 152 -8.92 11.16 -4.04
C VAL A 152 -10.36 11.03 -4.53
N ARG A 153 -10.74 9.80 -4.89
CA ARG A 153 -12.10 9.48 -5.37
C ARG A 153 -13.00 9.05 -4.21
N PRO A 154 -14.33 9.20 -4.34
CA PRO A 154 -15.27 8.91 -3.25
C PRO A 154 -15.15 7.51 -2.63
N TYR A 155 -14.75 6.48 -3.39
CA TYR A 155 -14.67 5.09 -2.90
C TYR A 155 -13.25 4.56 -2.75
N ASP A 156 -12.26 5.45 -2.64
CA ASP A 156 -10.88 5.02 -2.50
C ASP A 156 -10.63 4.21 -1.23
N ILE A 157 -11.33 4.49 -0.14
CA ILE A 157 -11.22 3.66 1.06
C ILE A 157 -11.71 2.22 0.81
N HIS A 158 -12.83 2.05 0.09
CA HIS A 158 -13.39 0.74 -0.26
C HIS A 158 -12.46 -0.04 -1.19
N LYS A 159 -11.84 0.65 -2.14
CA LYS A 159 -10.87 0.08 -3.09
C LYS A 159 -9.56 -0.29 -2.39
N LEU A 160 -9.08 0.56 -1.48
CA LEU A 160 -7.92 0.27 -0.63
C LEU A 160 -8.16 -0.97 0.22
N ASP A 161 -9.33 -1.04 0.86
CA ASP A 161 -9.76 -2.16 1.69
C ASP A 161 -9.72 -3.47 0.87
N ALA A 162 -10.36 -3.49 -0.31
CA ALA A 162 -10.34 -4.64 -1.22
C ALA A 162 -8.92 -5.06 -1.64
N LEU A 163 -8.08 -4.09 -2.04
CA LEU A 163 -6.69 -4.34 -2.43
C LEU A 163 -5.87 -4.92 -1.28
N CYS A 164 -5.92 -4.28 -0.10
CA CYS A 164 -5.11 -4.68 1.04
C CYS A 164 -5.44 -6.11 1.47
N ILE A 165 -6.72 -6.48 1.57
CA ILE A 165 -7.09 -7.87 1.90
C ILE A 165 -6.60 -8.86 0.82
N ASN A 166 -6.81 -8.53 -0.46
CA ASN A 166 -6.42 -9.42 -1.56
C ASN A 166 -4.91 -9.63 -1.67
N ILE A 167 -4.09 -8.65 -1.31
CA ILE A 167 -2.62 -8.79 -1.28
C ILE A 167 -2.18 -9.46 0.02
N ARG A 168 -2.81 -9.10 1.15
CA ARG A 168 -2.48 -9.64 2.46
C ARG A 168 -2.67 -11.15 2.54
N GLN A 169 -3.73 -11.70 1.94
CA GLN A 169 -3.99 -13.14 1.95
C GLN A 169 -2.87 -13.95 1.27
N VAL A 170 -2.17 -13.36 0.29
CA VAL A 170 -1.05 -14.01 -0.42
C VAL A 170 0.31 -13.70 0.22
N CYS A 171 0.35 -13.05 1.39
CA CYS A 171 1.56 -12.89 2.20
C CYS A 171 1.95 -14.18 2.95
N VAL A 172 1.96 -15.29 2.22
CA VAL A 172 2.37 -16.63 2.61
C VAL A 172 3.22 -17.25 1.51
N SER A 173 3.99 -18.27 1.86
CA SER A 173 4.65 -19.13 0.88
C SER A 173 3.60 -19.98 0.16
N LEU A 174 3.16 -19.57 -1.04
CA LEU A 174 2.03 -20.20 -1.74
C LEU A 174 2.24 -21.69 -2.06
N ASN A 175 3.49 -22.11 -2.25
CA ASN A 175 3.85 -23.50 -2.55
C ASN A 175 4.18 -24.33 -1.29
N GLU A 176 4.11 -23.75 -0.10
CA GLU A 176 4.33 -24.47 1.16
C GLU A 176 3.10 -25.31 1.50
N LEU A 177 3.34 -26.56 1.90
CA LEU A 177 2.29 -27.48 2.35
C LEU A 177 1.80 -27.10 3.74
N ARG A 178 0.48 -27.13 3.91
CA ARG A 178 -0.22 -26.99 5.17
C ARG A 178 -0.43 -28.36 5.84
N GLU A 179 -0.93 -28.34 7.07
CA GLU A 179 -1.24 -29.54 7.85
C GLU A 179 -2.31 -30.44 7.20
N ASP A 180 -3.19 -29.84 6.39
CA ASP A 180 -4.25 -30.53 5.64
C ASP A 180 -3.73 -31.20 4.34
N GLY A 181 -2.43 -31.09 4.04
CA GLY A 181 -1.79 -31.66 2.86
C GLY A 181 -1.97 -30.84 1.58
N LEU A 182 -2.69 -29.71 1.63
CA LEU A 182 -2.80 -28.77 0.52
C LEU A 182 -1.68 -27.73 0.59
N THR A 183 -1.27 -27.21 -0.56
CA THR A 183 -0.49 -25.97 -0.61
C THR A 183 -1.35 -24.77 -0.21
N TRP A 184 -0.73 -23.70 0.27
CA TRP A 184 -1.45 -22.44 0.49
C TRP A 184 -2.18 -21.94 -0.77
N LYS A 185 -1.60 -22.12 -1.95
CA LYS A 185 -2.24 -21.75 -3.23
C LYS A 185 -3.53 -22.51 -3.47
N GLU A 186 -3.51 -23.82 -3.29
CA GLU A 186 -4.70 -24.68 -3.47
C GLU A 186 -5.78 -24.34 -2.43
N TYR A 187 -5.36 -24.20 -1.17
CA TYR A 187 -6.27 -23.86 -0.09
C TYR A 187 -6.97 -22.51 -0.31
N LEU A 188 -6.23 -21.47 -0.69
CA LEU A 188 -6.79 -20.13 -0.95
C LEU A 188 -7.67 -20.11 -2.20
N THR A 189 -7.33 -20.88 -3.24
CA THR A 189 -8.19 -21.05 -4.42
C THR A 189 -9.54 -21.66 -4.04
N GLN A 190 -9.54 -22.64 -3.14
CA GLN A 190 -10.76 -23.30 -2.65
C GLN A 190 -11.53 -22.43 -1.64
N ASN A 191 -10.85 -21.54 -0.93
CA ASN A 191 -11.42 -20.74 0.16
C ASN A 191 -11.07 -19.25 0.00
N PRO A 192 -11.52 -18.58 -1.08
CA PRO A 192 -11.09 -17.23 -1.46
C PRO A 192 -11.50 -16.13 -0.46
N LYS A 193 -12.42 -16.43 0.46
CA LYS A 193 -12.85 -15.51 1.53
C LYS A 193 -12.05 -15.68 2.82
N THR A 194 -11.04 -16.55 2.85
CA THR A 194 -10.27 -16.83 4.06
C THR A 194 -9.32 -15.69 4.40
N LEU A 195 -9.45 -15.14 5.61
CA LEU A 195 -8.45 -14.26 6.19
C LEU A 195 -7.39 -15.09 6.89
N VAL A 196 -6.16 -15.03 6.39
CA VAL A 196 -5.07 -15.79 6.98
C VAL A 196 -4.53 -15.10 8.25
N GLY A 197 -4.60 -15.84 9.36
CA GLY A 197 -4.35 -15.33 10.72
C GLY A 197 -2.88 -15.32 11.15
N PHE A 198 -2.05 -14.49 10.52
CA PHE A 198 -0.67 -14.22 10.93
C PHE A 198 -0.43 -12.72 11.17
N GLY A 199 0.72 -12.38 11.77
CA GLY A 199 1.06 -11.01 12.15
C GLY A 199 0.10 -10.43 13.19
N ARG A 200 -0.36 -9.19 12.99
CA ARG A 200 -1.32 -8.50 13.86
C ARG A 200 -2.70 -9.15 13.94
N LEU A 201 -3.03 -10.11 13.05
CA LEU A 201 -4.26 -10.89 13.12
C LEU A 201 -4.20 -12.10 14.07
N GLN A 202 -3.06 -12.38 14.70
CA GLN A 202 -2.93 -13.47 15.68
C GLN A 202 -3.71 -13.21 16.98
N LYS A 203 -4.23 -14.28 17.59
CA LYS A 203 -5.08 -14.22 18.80
C LYS A 203 -4.49 -13.40 19.94
N SER A 204 -3.18 -13.46 20.14
CA SER A 204 -2.46 -12.68 21.16
C SER A 204 -2.52 -11.18 20.87
N GLU A 205 -2.28 -10.77 19.62
CA GLU A 205 -2.30 -9.36 19.21
C GLU A 205 -3.72 -8.78 19.27
N ARG A 206 -4.76 -9.56 18.93
CA ARG A 206 -6.17 -9.11 19.00
C ARG A 206 -6.54 -8.59 20.39
N ARG A 207 -6.02 -9.23 21.44
CA ARG A 207 -6.31 -8.86 22.83
C ARG A 207 -5.67 -7.53 23.22
N HIS A 208 -4.51 -7.20 22.64
CA HIS A 208 -3.76 -6.00 22.98
C HIS A 208 -4.13 -4.81 22.10
N PHE A 209 -4.61 -5.06 20.87
CA PHE A 209 -4.93 -4.03 19.89
C PHE A 209 -6.30 -4.31 19.23
N PRO A 210 -7.40 -4.23 19.98
CA PRO A 210 -8.72 -4.56 19.47
C PRO A 210 -9.15 -3.65 18.32
N GLU A 211 -8.88 -2.34 18.38
CA GLU A 211 -9.31 -1.43 17.31
C GLU A 211 -8.55 -1.66 16.00
N MET A 212 -7.25 -1.96 16.08
CA MET A 212 -6.45 -2.32 14.90
C MET A 212 -6.89 -3.67 14.36
N ASN A 213 -7.19 -4.64 15.24
CA ASN A 213 -7.67 -5.93 14.80
C ASN A 213 -9.02 -5.83 14.10
N ASP A 214 -9.94 -5.04 14.64
CA ASP A 214 -11.21 -4.72 13.99
C ASP A 214 -10.95 -4.07 12.63
N ALA A 215 -10.04 -3.09 12.54
CA ALA A 215 -9.68 -2.49 11.27
C ALA A 215 -9.16 -3.51 10.24
N LEU A 216 -8.46 -4.56 10.66
CA LEU A 216 -7.90 -5.60 9.78
C LEU A 216 -8.85 -6.78 9.50
N CYS A 217 -9.80 -7.07 10.41
CA CYS A 217 -10.67 -8.25 10.36
C CYS A 217 -12.10 -7.97 9.90
N SER A 218 -12.57 -6.73 9.95
CA SER A 218 -14.00 -6.38 9.76
C SER A 218 -14.47 -6.40 8.30
N GLY A 219 -13.89 -7.25 7.45
CA GLY A 219 -14.39 -7.52 6.10
C GLY A 219 -14.61 -6.26 5.25
N ASN A 220 -13.66 -5.33 5.29
CA ASN A 220 -13.55 -4.21 4.33
C ASN A 220 -14.67 -3.19 4.23
N PHE A 221 -15.79 -3.32 4.95
CA PHE A 221 -16.90 -2.35 4.86
C PHE A 221 -17.57 -2.04 6.19
N GLN A 222 -17.29 -2.78 7.27
CA GLN A 222 -18.01 -2.56 8.53
C GLN A 222 -17.78 -1.15 9.13
N PHE A 223 -16.64 -0.52 8.85
CA PHE A 223 -16.38 0.89 9.22
C PHE A 223 -17.07 1.90 8.29
N PHE A 224 -17.27 1.55 7.00
CA PHE A 224 -17.85 2.41 5.95
C PHE A 224 -18.79 1.58 5.07
N LYS A 225 -19.92 1.17 5.64
CA LYS A 225 -20.97 0.48 4.85
C LYS A 225 -21.61 1.47 3.89
N GLU A 226 -21.84 2.67 4.39
CA GLU A 226 -22.30 3.79 3.60
C GLU A 226 -21.14 4.40 2.82
N PRO A 227 -21.43 5.00 1.66
CA PRO A 227 -20.46 5.84 0.98
C PRO A 227 -19.98 6.93 1.96
N PRO A 228 -18.72 7.36 1.90
CA PRO A 228 -18.25 8.43 2.76
C PRO A 228 -19.05 9.68 2.41
N GLY A 229 -19.96 10.07 3.33
CA GLY A 229 -20.94 11.13 3.11
C GLY A 229 -20.27 12.40 2.58
N PRO A 230 -20.97 13.18 1.74
CA PRO A 230 -20.44 13.84 0.55
C PRO A 230 -18.96 14.24 0.74
N PHE A 231 -18.06 13.28 0.53
CA PHE A 231 -16.74 13.59 0.07
C PHE A 231 -16.99 13.94 -1.39
N PRO A 232 -17.11 15.24 -1.78
CA PRO A 232 -16.89 15.55 -3.18
C PRO A 232 -15.57 14.88 -3.53
N SER A 233 -15.43 14.34 -4.73
CA SER A 233 -14.12 13.98 -5.25
C SER A 233 -13.18 15.14 -4.89
N ILE A 234 -12.32 14.94 -3.89
CA ILE A 234 -11.49 16.04 -3.41
C ILE A 234 -10.36 16.07 -4.40
N TRP A 235 -10.62 16.77 -5.49
CA TRP A 235 -9.60 17.39 -6.29
C TRP A 235 -8.94 18.40 -5.36
N PHE A 236 -7.90 17.98 -4.65
CA PHE A 236 -6.83 18.92 -4.33
C PHE A 236 -6.19 19.20 -5.68
N SER A 237 -6.84 20.06 -6.47
CA SER A 237 -6.28 20.58 -7.68
C SER A 237 -4.98 21.28 -7.30
N TRP A 238 -4.11 21.50 -8.27
CA TRP A 238 -2.87 22.25 -8.05
C TRP A 238 -3.10 23.60 -7.33
N GLN A 239 -4.32 24.17 -7.40
CA GLN A 239 -4.72 25.40 -6.69
C GLN A 239 -4.70 25.28 -5.16
N GLU A 240 -4.74 24.06 -4.61
CA GLU A 240 -4.57 23.78 -3.18
C GLU A 240 -3.16 23.26 -2.82
N SER A 241 -2.22 23.26 -3.79
CA SER A 241 -0.80 23.16 -3.46
C SER A 241 -0.45 24.29 -2.50
N ALA A 242 0.43 24.02 -1.53
CA ALA A 242 0.97 25.07 -0.67
C ALA A 242 1.58 26.23 -1.49
N ILE A 243 2.01 25.93 -2.73
CA ILE A 243 2.60 26.87 -3.69
C ILE A 243 1.55 27.77 -4.37
N LEU A 244 0.29 27.35 -4.51
CA LEU A 244 -0.78 28.17 -5.15
C LEU A 244 -1.83 28.70 -4.16
N SER A 245 -1.89 28.15 -2.94
CA SER A 245 -2.80 28.66 -1.90
C SER A 245 -2.44 30.06 -1.38
N LEU A 246 -1.36 30.65 -1.90
CA LEU A 246 -0.77 31.93 -1.50
C LEU A 246 -0.71 32.88 -2.71
N PRO A 247 -0.73 34.21 -2.49
CA PRO A 247 -0.81 35.20 -3.55
C PRO A 247 0.43 35.17 -4.45
N ILE A 248 0.33 34.42 -5.55
CA ILE A 248 1.35 34.23 -6.59
C ILE A 248 1.69 35.50 -7.37
N ASP A 249 0.86 36.53 -7.29
CA ASP A 249 1.06 37.86 -7.84
C ASP A 249 1.85 38.80 -6.90
N ASP A 250 2.10 38.39 -5.65
CA ASP A 250 2.93 39.15 -4.71
C ASP A 250 4.41 38.85 -4.94
N ARG A 251 5.19 39.90 -5.24
CA ARG A 251 6.64 39.81 -5.38
C ARG A 251 7.31 39.22 -4.13
N ASN A 252 6.87 39.56 -2.93
CA ASN A 252 7.44 39.04 -1.68
C ASN A 252 7.20 37.53 -1.56
N TYR A 253 6.05 37.06 -2.03
CA TYR A 253 5.76 35.64 -2.09
C TYR A 253 6.68 34.90 -3.07
N LEU A 254 6.89 35.46 -4.26
CA LEU A 254 7.81 34.88 -5.26
C LEU A 254 9.26 34.81 -4.75
N GLU A 255 9.73 35.85 -4.06
CA GLU A 255 11.05 35.87 -3.41
C GLU A 255 11.14 34.82 -2.28
N ALA A 256 10.07 34.64 -1.48
CA ALA A 256 10.00 33.62 -0.45
C ALA A 256 9.98 32.19 -1.03
N LEU A 257 9.29 31.97 -2.16
CA LEU A 257 9.27 30.71 -2.88
C LEU A 257 10.63 30.39 -3.50
N ASP A 258 11.32 31.38 -4.07
CA ASP A 258 12.70 31.21 -4.55
C ASP A 258 13.68 30.92 -3.41
N TRP A 259 13.53 31.60 -2.26
CA TRP A 259 14.28 31.24 -1.05
C TRP A 259 13.99 29.79 -0.61
N LEU A 260 12.73 29.37 -0.57
CA LEU A 260 12.35 28.01 -0.18
C LEU A 260 12.92 26.96 -1.13
N THR A 261 12.85 27.17 -2.45
CA THR A 261 13.39 26.23 -3.44
C THR A 261 14.92 26.14 -3.39
N ARG A 262 15.63 27.26 -3.13
CA ARG A 262 17.09 27.24 -2.92
C ARG A 262 17.53 26.53 -1.64
N ASN A 263 16.67 26.52 -0.62
CA ASN A 263 16.98 26.01 0.71
C ASN A 263 16.26 24.68 1.03
N SER A 264 15.65 24.03 0.05
CA SER A 264 14.96 22.74 0.22
C SER A 264 15.30 21.77 -0.91
N LYS A 265 14.71 20.57 -0.88
CA LYS A 265 14.82 19.56 -1.95
C LYS A 265 13.77 19.75 -3.05
N MET A 266 13.03 20.85 -3.05
CA MET A 266 12.03 21.13 -4.08
C MET A 266 12.70 21.31 -5.45
N ASP A 267 12.09 20.74 -6.47
CA ASP A 267 12.59 20.79 -7.84
C ASP A 267 12.26 22.15 -8.47
N LYS A 268 13.27 23.03 -8.52
CA LYS A 268 13.12 24.41 -9.01
C LYS A 268 12.64 24.47 -10.46
N GLU A 269 13.06 23.54 -11.31
CA GLU A 269 12.67 23.52 -12.72
C GLU A 269 11.19 23.17 -12.87
N LYS A 270 10.71 22.19 -12.09
CA LYS A 270 9.28 21.86 -12.05
C LYS A 270 8.43 22.97 -11.45
N VAL A 271 8.88 23.62 -10.38
CA VAL A 271 8.19 24.79 -9.82
C VAL A 271 8.11 25.91 -10.86
N GLY A 272 9.18 26.14 -11.62
CA GLY A 272 9.20 27.13 -12.71
C GLY A 272 8.25 26.78 -13.85
N GLN A 273 8.29 25.55 -14.39
CA GLN A 273 7.35 25.06 -15.40
C GLN A 273 5.90 25.19 -14.92
N PHE A 274 5.66 24.87 -13.67
CA PHE A 274 4.35 24.95 -13.04
C PHE A 274 3.83 26.39 -12.94
N LEU A 275 4.65 27.34 -12.49
CA LEU A 275 4.27 28.77 -12.46
C LEU A 275 3.93 29.29 -13.86
N LEU A 276 4.64 28.83 -14.90
CA LEU A 276 4.37 29.19 -16.30
C LEU A 276 3.04 28.62 -16.81
N GLU A 277 2.66 27.40 -16.42
CA GLU A 277 1.36 26.80 -16.80
C GLU A 277 0.17 27.54 -16.17
N VAL A 278 0.35 28.07 -14.95
CA VAL A 278 -0.67 28.85 -14.24
C VAL A 278 -0.80 30.26 -14.81
N TYR A 279 0.31 30.91 -15.16
CA TYR A 279 0.31 32.28 -15.72
C TYR A 279 -0.15 32.37 -17.18
N ASN A 280 -0.05 31.28 -17.94
CA ASN A 280 -0.44 31.24 -19.35
C ASN A 280 -1.87 30.70 -19.60
N LYS A 281 -2.67 30.54 -18.53
CA LYS A 281 -4.12 30.26 -18.58
C LYS A 281 -4.90 31.48 -18.16
#